data_AF-A0A8E2AU50-F1
#
_entry.id   AF-A0A8E2AU50-F1
#
_cell.length_a   1.000
_cell.length_b   1.000
_cell.length_c   1.000
_cell.angle_alpha   90.00
_cell.angle_beta   90.00
_cell.angle_gamma   90.00
#
_symmetry.space_group_name_H-M   'P 1'
#
loop_
_entity.id
_entity.type
_entity.pdbx_description
1 polymer ?
#
loop_
_entity_poly.entity_id
_entity_poly.type
_entity_poly.pdbx_seq_one_letter_code
_entity_poly.pdbx_strand_id
1 'polypeptide(L)'
;MVHVLGKVLPDSQLVSFALTHFKGIGASTARRLCARIQVHDRCKIRDLTPAQLTAITSFLSAPSAAAPAPVHALAPPDYAPPPLGAPLPPAPQPAPSPRAKDTLLNVKLEAELQREVRENILHQRMIGSYVGRRHAMSLPVRGQQTQTNSKTAKKLNRVERHV
;
A
#
# COMPACT_ATOMS: atom_id res chain seq x y z
N MET A 1 -7.01 3.00 22.54
CA MET A 1 -5.98 3.60 21.67
C MET A 1 -5.03 2.50 21.28
N VAL A 2 -4.76 2.32 19.99
CA VAL A 2 -3.88 1.24 19.51
C VAL A 2 -2.62 1.86 18.91
N HIS A 3 -1.46 1.35 19.31
CA HIS A 3 -0.16 1.76 18.77
C HIS A 3 0.32 0.74 17.74
N VAL A 4 0.53 1.19 16.50
CA VAL A 4 1.03 0.34 15.40
C VAL A 4 2.19 1.07 14.75
N LEU A 5 3.38 0.45 14.73
CA LEU A 5 4.62 0.99 14.14
C LEU A 5 4.92 2.46 14.51
N GLY A 6 4.70 2.82 15.78
CA GLY A 6 5.00 4.17 16.30
C GLY A 6 3.96 5.25 15.94
N LYS A 7 2.84 4.90 15.27
CA LYS A 7 1.69 5.79 15.10
C LYS A 7 0.56 5.41 16.05
N VAL A 8 -0.11 6.43 16.58
CA VAL A 8 -1.31 6.26 17.41
C VAL A 8 -2.53 6.26 16.50
N LEU A 9 -3.32 5.19 16.54
CA LEU A 9 -4.55 5.06 15.78
C LEU A 9 -5.77 5.32 16.69
N PRO A 10 -6.72 6.17 16.28
CA PRO A 10 -7.89 6.49 17.10
C PRO A 10 -8.99 5.41 17.02
N ASP A 11 -9.45 4.96 18.18
CA ASP A 11 -10.40 3.84 18.35
C ASP A 11 -11.78 4.02 17.69
N SER A 12 -12.20 5.27 17.46
CA SER A 12 -13.50 5.59 16.83
C SER A 12 -13.47 5.50 15.31
N GLN A 13 -12.28 5.51 14.70
CA GLN A 13 -12.11 5.53 13.26
C GLN A 13 -12.19 4.12 12.68
N LEU A 14 -12.63 4.07 11.42
CA LEU A 14 -12.64 2.86 10.60
C LEU A 14 -11.22 2.42 10.26
N VAL A 15 -10.97 1.11 10.26
CA VAL A 15 -9.63 0.54 9.99
C VAL A 15 -9.10 0.99 8.62
N SER A 16 -9.94 0.98 7.59
CA SER A 16 -9.54 1.38 6.23
C SER A 16 -9.04 2.82 6.14
N PHE A 17 -9.60 3.73 6.93
CA PHE A 17 -9.19 5.13 6.96
C PHE A 17 -7.98 5.32 7.85
N ALA A 18 -7.93 4.64 9.00
CA ALA A 18 -6.80 4.71 9.90
C ALA A 18 -5.49 4.24 9.23
N LEU A 19 -5.56 3.20 8.39
CA LEU A 19 -4.41 2.72 7.64
C LEU A 19 -3.83 3.76 6.66
N THR A 20 -4.64 4.72 6.18
CA THR A 20 -4.14 5.80 5.31
C THR A 20 -3.32 6.86 6.03
N HIS A 21 -3.28 6.82 7.37
CA HIS A 21 -2.39 7.68 8.14
C HIS A 21 -0.92 7.26 7.94
N PHE A 22 -0.67 6.00 7.54
CA PHE A 22 0.66 5.53 7.21
C PHE A 22 1.07 6.01 5.81
N LYS A 23 2.25 6.63 5.70
CA LYS A 23 2.83 7.00 4.41
C LYS A 23 3.11 5.75 3.58
N GLY A 24 2.67 5.79 2.33
CA GLY A 24 2.74 4.66 1.39
C GLY A 24 1.44 3.86 1.28
N ILE A 25 0.47 4.07 2.19
CA ILE A 25 -0.84 3.41 2.12
C ILE A 25 -1.92 4.40 1.70
N GLY A 26 -2.55 4.14 0.56
CA GLY A 26 -3.73 4.86 0.07
C GLY A 26 -5.02 4.10 0.34
N ALA A 27 -6.16 4.69 -0.03
CA ALA A 27 -7.48 4.08 0.21
C ALA A 27 -7.65 2.72 -0.48
N SER A 28 -7.07 2.53 -1.67
CA SER A 28 -7.19 1.28 -2.42
C SER A 28 -6.29 0.17 -1.86
N THR A 29 -5.09 0.50 -1.39
CA THR A 29 -4.20 -0.46 -0.74
C THR A 29 -4.70 -0.82 0.65
N ALA A 30 -5.22 0.15 1.41
CA ALA A 30 -5.86 -0.08 2.71
C ALA A 30 -7.04 -1.05 2.60
N ARG A 31 -7.97 -0.83 1.66
CA ARG A 31 -9.09 -1.77 1.44
C ARG A 31 -8.62 -3.18 1.08
N ARG A 32 -7.64 -3.30 0.18
CA ARG A 32 -7.05 -4.59 -0.19
C ARG A 32 -6.40 -5.29 1.01
N LEU A 33 -5.70 -4.54 1.87
CA LEU A 33 -5.10 -5.05 3.09
C LEU A 33 -6.16 -5.54 4.08
N CYS A 34 -7.23 -4.77 4.30
CA CYS A 34 -8.35 -5.18 5.13
C CYS A 34 -8.99 -6.47 4.60
N ALA A 35 -9.23 -6.57 3.29
CA ALA A 35 -9.78 -7.78 2.68
C ALA A 35 -8.89 -9.01 2.90
N ARG A 36 -7.56 -8.84 2.81
CA ARG A 36 -6.58 -9.92 3.02
C ARG A 36 -6.55 -10.42 4.47
N ILE A 37 -6.69 -9.51 5.44
CA ILE A 37 -6.72 -9.83 6.88
C ILE A 37 -8.15 -10.19 7.34
N GLN A 38 -9.11 -10.25 6.40
CA GLN A 38 -10.51 -10.57 6.67
C GLN A 38 -11.17 -9.60 7.67
N VAL A 39 -10.83 -8.32 7.55
CA VAL A 39 -11.44 -7.23 8.32
C VAL A 39 -12.54 -6.59 7.49
N HIS A 40 -13.72 -6.45 8.09
CA HIS A 40 -14.87 -5.82 7.45
C HIS A 40 -14.65 -4.30 7.23
N ASP A 41 -15.15 -3.77 6.12
CA ASP A 41 -14.98 -2.35 5.72
C ASP A 41 -15.55 -1.34 6.73
N ARG A 42 -16.59 -1.71 7.49
CA ARG A 42 -17.20 -0.88 8.55
C ARG A 42 -16.59 -1.12 9.94
N CYS A 43 -15.62 -2.01 10.07
CA CYS A 43 -14.97 -2.31 11.35
C CYS A 43 -14.22 -1.07 11.86
N LYS A 44 -14.37 -0.77 13.15
CA LYS A 44 -13.61 0.28 13.83
C LYS A 44 -12.38 -0.32 14.50
N ILE A 45 -11.39 0.52 14.80
CA ILE A 45 -10.15 0.07 15.43
C ILE A 45 -10.38 -0.59 16.80
N ARG A 46 -11.36 -0.10 17.55
CA ARG A 46 -11.75 -0.67 18.84
C ARG A 46 -12.22 -2.13 18.77
N ASP A 47 -12.74 -2.54 17.61
CA ASP A 47 -13.38 -3.85 17.41
C ASP A 47 -12.41 -4.88 16.81
N LEU A 48 -11.15 -4.50 16.57
CA LEU A 48 -10.12 -5.40 16.04
C LEU A 48 -9.72 -6.45 17.07
N THR A 49 -9.63 -7.70 16.63
CA THR A 49 -9.09 -8.77 17.47
C THR A 49 -7.57 -8.65 17.59
N PRO A 50 -6.96 -9.13 18.69
CA PRO A 50 -5.50 -9.09 18.84
C PRO A 50 -4.78 -9.85 17.70
N ALA A 51 -5.36 -10.95 17.20
CA ALA A 51 -4.82 -11.68 16.06
C ALA A 51 -4.81 -10.83 14.77
N GLN A 52 -5.88 -10.07 14.52
CA GLN A 52 -5.95 -9.15 13.38
C GLN A 52 -4.93 -8.00 13.52
N LEU A 53 -4.74 -7.47 14.73
CA LEU A 53 -3.72 -6.45 15.00
C LEU A 53 -2.31 -6.96 14.77
N THR A 54 -1.99 -8.18 15.21
CA THR A 54 -0.71 -8.83 14.94
C THR A 54 -0.52 -9.03 13.44
N ALA A 55 -1.54 -9.47 12.71
CA ALA A 55 -1.49 -9.65 11.25
C ALA A 55 -1.26 -8.33 10.50
N ILE A 56 -1.93 -7.24 10.91
CA ILE A 56 -1.69 -5.90 10.36
C ILE A 56 -0.24 -5.49 10.63
N THR A 57 0.24 -5.66 11.86
CA THR A 57 1.60 -5.26 12.25
C THR A 57 2.67 -6.06 11.52
N SER A 58 2.50 -7.39 11.40
CA SER A 58 3.42 -8.24 10.66
C SER A 58 3.46 -7.87 9.18
N PHE A 59 2.29 -7.58 8.58
CA PHE A 59 2.21 -7.12 7.20
C PHE A 59 2.92 -5.77 7.01
N LEU A 60 2.68 -4.81 7.88
CA LEU A 60 3.29 -3.48 7.78
C LEU A 60 4.80 -3.51 8.06
N SER A 61 5.28 -4.45 8.88
CA SER A 61 6.72 -4.62 9.10
C SER A 61 7.42 -5.27 7.91
N ALA A 62 6.76 -6.20 7.23
CA ALA A 62 7.34 -6.98 6.14
C ALA A 62 6.27 -7.35 5.08
N PRO A 63 5.93 -6.45 4.15
CA PRO A 63 4.85 -6.67 3.19
C PRO A 63 5.15 -7.79 2.19
N SER A 64 6.44 -8.00 1.87
CA SER A 64 6.90 -9.09 0.99
C SER A 64 6.76 -10.47 1.65
N ALA A 65 6.81 -10.55 2.99
CA ALA A 65 6.76 -11.82 3.73
C ALA A 65 5.33 -12.33 3.95
N ALA A 66 4.31 -11.53 3.64
CA ALA A 66 2.93 -11.94 3.81
C ALA A 66 2.57 -13.04 2.79
N ALA A 67 2.12 -14.21 3.27
CA ALA A 67 1.68 -15.30 2.40
C ALA A 67 0.58 -14.81 1.45
N PRO A 68 0.73 -14.99 0.12
CA PRO A 68 -0.25 -14.54 -0.87
C PRO A 68 -1.62 -15.16 -0.57
N ALA A 69 -2.70 -14.41 -0.87
CA ALA A 69 -4.03 -14.97 -0.75
C ALA A 69 -4.13 -16.23 -1.64
N PRO A 70 -4.73 -17.34 -1.16
CA PRO A 70 -4.86 -18.54 -1.96
C PRO A 70 -5.71 -18.21 -3.19
N VAL A 71 -5.10 -18.26 -4.38
CA VAL A 71 -5.82 -18.12 -5.64
C VAL A 71 -6.33 -19.49 -6.02
N HIS A 72 -7.64 -19.69 -5.91
CA HIS A 72 -8.28 -20.88 -6.46
C HIS A 72 -8.43 -20.70 -7.97
N ALA A 73 -8.09 -21.74 -8.74
CA ALA A 73 -8.37 -21.75 -10.16
C ALA A 73 -9.88 -21.57 -10.39
N LEU A 74 -10.26 -20.64 -11.27
CA LEU A 74 -11.65 -20.54 -11.72
C LEU A 74 -12.04 -21.87 -12.37
N ALA A 75 -13.26 -22.32 -12.12
CA ALA A 75 -13.79 -23.48 -12.81
C ALA A 75 -13.77 -23.23 -14.33
N PRO A 76 -13.34 -24.20 -15.15
CA PRO A 76 -13.42 -24.06 -16.61
C PRO A 76 -14.88 -23.88 -17.06
N PRO A 77 -15.13 -23.25 -18.22
CA PRO A 77 -16.49 -23.02 -18.71
C PRO A 77 -17.32 -24.30 -18.88
N ASP A 78 -16.66 -25.44 -19.11
CA ASP A 78 -17.29 -26.75 -19.28
C ASP A 78 -17.47 -27.52 -17.95
N TYR A 79 -17.22 -26.88 -16.80
CA TYR A 79 -17.31 -27.55 -15.49
C TYR A 79 -18.75 -27.86 -15.09
N ALA A 80 -19.09 -29.14 -15.03
CA ALA A 80 -20.32 -29.63 -14.41
C ALA A 80 -20.05 -30.07 -12.96
N PRO A 81 -20.85 -29.63 -11.97
CA PRO A 81 -20.69 -30.08 -10.60
C PRO A 81 -20.94 -31.59 -10.49
N PRO A 82 -20.13 -32.33 -9.71
CA PRO A 82 -20.33 -33.76 -9.52
C PRO A 82 -21.69 -34.02 -8.84
N PRO A 83 -22.38 -35.13 -9.19
CA PRO A 83 -23.65 -35.49 -8.58
C PRO A 83 -23.51 -35.74 -7.07
N LEU A 84 -24.58 -35.45 -6.32
CA LEU A 84 -24.65 -35.67 -4.87
C LEU A 84 -24.28 -37.13 -4.54
N GLY A 85 -23.18 -37.32 -3.80
CA GLY A 85 -22.69 -38.64 -3.38
C GLY A 85 -21.42 -39.13 -4.07
N ALA A 86 -20.96 -38.46 -5.14
CA ALA A 86 -19.66 -38.78 -5.74
C ALA A 86 -18.50 -38.19 -4.89
N PRO A 87 -17.40 -38.93 -4.69
CA PRO A 87 -16.22 -38.38 -4.02
C PRO A 87 -15.69 -37.20 -4.84
N LEU A 88 -15.58 -36.04 -4.19
CA LEU A 88 -15.01 -34.85 -4.81
C LEU A 88 -13.59 -35.20 -5.30
N PRO A 89 -13.24 -34.90 -6.57
CA PRO A 89 -11.86 -35.06 -7.00
C PRO A 89 -10.94 -34.26 -6.07
N PRO A 90 -9.70 -34.74 -5.80
CA PRO A 90 -8.76 -33.99 -4.99
C PRO A 90 -8.64 -32.60 -5.58
N ALA A 91 -8.89 -31.58 -4.75
CA ALA A 91 -8.87 -30.19 -5.19
C ALA A 91 -7.55 -29.97 -5.97
N PRO A 92 -7.62 -29.52 -7.25
CA PRO A 92 -6.41 -29.32 -8.03
C PRO A 92 -5.48 -28.42 -7.22
N GLN A 93 -4.25 -28.89 -7.01
CA GLN A 93 -3.24 -28.11 -6.30
C GLN A 93 -3.14 -26.74 -6.96
N PRO A 94 -3.05 -25.64 -6.19
CA PRO A 94 -3.11 -24.29 -6.72
C PRO A 94 -1.96 -24.08 -7.71
N ALA A 95 -2.23 -24.21 -9.00
CA ALA A 95 -1.28 -23.85 -10.03
C ALA A 95 -1.09 -22.32 -9.98
N PRO A 96 0.15 -21.81 -9.92
CA PRO A 96 0.39 -20.38 -9.87
C PRO A 96 -0.09 -19.74 -11.19
N SER A 97 -1.28 -19.15 -11.18
CA SER A 97 -1.77 -18.39 -12.33
C SER A 97 -0.90 -17.12 -12.50
N PRO A 98 -0.36 -16.83 -13.71
CA PRO A 98 0.59 -15.73 -13.91
C PRO A 98 -0.04 -14.33 -13.88
N ARG A 99 -1.36 -14.21 -13.65
CA ARG A 99 -2.12 -13.00 -13.98
C ARG A 99 -2.36 -12.02 -12.82
N ALA A 100 -2.25 -12.43 -11.56
CA ALA A 100 -2.46 -11.53 -10.44
C ALA A 100 -1.12 -11.02 -9.88
N LYS A 101 -0.64 -9.88 -10.37
CA LYS A 101 0.44 -9.14 -9.69
C LYS A 101 -0.13 -8.59 -8.38
N ASP A 102 0.16 -9.25 -7.25
CA ASP A 102 -0.24 -8.77 -5.93
C ASP A 102 0.40 -7.40 -5.66
N THR A 103 -0.41 -6.33 -5.78
CA THR A 103 0.07 -4.95 -5.56
C THR A 103 0.59 -4.70 -4.14
N LEU A 104 0.22 -5.58 -3.21
CA LEU A 104 0.59 -5.52 -1.80
C LEU A 104 2.04 -5.94 -1.53
N LEU A 105 2.66 -6.73 -2.41
CA LEU A 105 4.03 -7.25 -2.19
C LEU A 105 5.11 -6.17 -2.28
N ASN A 106 4.89 -5.15 -3.10
CA ASN A 106 5.88 -4.10 -3.40
C ASN A 106 5.61 -2.77 -2.68
N VAL A 107 4.79 -2.78 -1.62
CA VAL A 107 4.44 -1.56 -0.89
C VAL A 107 5.63 -1.16 -0.01
N LYS A 108 6.13 0.06 -0.20
CA LYS A 108 7.13 0.69 0.69
C LYS A 108 6.44 1.64 1.65
N LEU A 109 6.90 1.66 2.90
CA LEU A 109 6.23 2.38 3.97
C LEU A 109 7.16 3.41 4.62
N GLU A 110 6.55 4.49 5.12
CA GLU A 110 7.16 5.49 6.02
C GLU A 110 8.61 5.83 5.67
N ALA A 111 9.56 5.46 6.53
CA ALA A 111 10.96 5.84 6.42
C ALA A 111 11.63 5.30 5.15
N GLU A 112 11.28 4.09 4.70
CA GLU A 112 11.86 3.50 3.49
C GLU A 112 11.42 4.28 2.24
N LEU A 113 10.12 4.56 2.12
CA LEU A 113 9.58 5.33 1.01
C LEU A 113 10.14 6.76 0.99
N GLN A 114 10.26 7.40 2.15
CA GLN A 114 10.86 8.73 2.26
C GLN A 114 12.34 8.73 1.87
N ARG A 115 13.10 7.73 2.32
CA ARG A 115 14.52 7.58 1.99
C ARG A 115 14.71 7.42 0.50
N GLU A 116 13.96 6.52 -0.15
CA GLU A 116 14.05 6.31 -1.60
C GLU A 116 13.75 7.59 -2.39
N VAL A 117 12.69 8.33 -2.01
CA VAL A 117 12.36 9.60 -2.68
C VAL A 117 13.48 10.61 -2.51
N ARG A 118 14.08 10.72 -1.32
CA ARG A 118 15.23 11.61 -1.07
C ARG A 118 16.44 11.19 -1.90
N GLU A 119 16.80 9.91 -1.91
CA GLU A 119 17.91 9.37 -2.70
C GLU A 119 17.72 9.65 -4.20
N ASN A 120 16.51 9.44 -4.73
CA ASN A 120 16.18 9.74 -6.12
C ASN A 120 16.32 11.23 -6.45
N ILE A 121 15.87 12.13 -5.57
CA ILE A 121 16.02 13.58 -5.75
C ILE A 121 17.50 13.98 -5.67
N LEU A 122 18.26 13.43 -4.72
CA LEU A 122 19.69 13.68 -4.57
C LEU A 122 20.45 13.23 -5.81
N HIS A 123 20.14 12.05 -6.33
CA HIS A 123 20.73 11.52 -7.55
C HIS A 123 20.46 12.44 -8.75
N GLN A 124 19.21 12.87 -8.95
CA GLN A 124 18.86 13.80 -10.04
C GLN A 124 19.57 15.14 -9.92
N ARG A 125 19.80 15.63 -8.70
CA ARG A 125 20.58 16.86 -8.43
C ARG A 125 22.05 16.67 -8.74
N MET A 126 22.64 15.55 -8.33
CA MET A 126 24.05 15.22 -8.57
C MET A 126 24.36 15.11 -10.07
N ILE A 127 23.47 14.47 -10.84
CA ILE A 127 23.61 14.37 -12.30
C ILE A 127 23.55 15.75 -12.98
N GLY A 128 22.89 16.74 -12.38
CA GLY A 128 22.66 18.05 -13.00
C GLY A 128 21.52 18.07 -14.02
N SER A 129 20.66 17.05 -14.02
CA SER A 129 19.46 16.96 -14.87
C SER A 129 18.56 18.18 -14.70
N TYR A 130 17.75 18.50 -15.73
CA TYR A 130 16.72 19.54 -15.64
C TYR A 130 15.83 19.35 -14.39
N VAL A 131 15.41 18.11 -14.14
CA VAL A 131 14.60 17.74 -12.97
C VAL A 131 15.32 18.08 -11.66
N GLY A 132 16.60 17.71 -11.56
CA GLY A 132 17.45 18.01 -10.41
C GLY A 132 17.59 19.51 -10.15
N ARG A 133 17.87 20.30 -11.19
CA ARG A 133 17.95 21.77 -11.07
C ARG A 133 16.63 22.39 -10.60
N ARG A 134 15.50 21.91 -11.10
CA ARG A 134 14.16 22.38 -10.66
C ARG A 134 13.88 22.02 -9.20
N HIS A 135 14.22 20.81 -8.76
CA HIS A 135 14.12 20.42 -7.35
C HIS A 135 15.04 21.24 -6.45
N ALA A 136 16.28 21.53 -6.87
CA ALA A 136 17.20 22.39 -6.12
C ALA A 136 16.65 23.81 -5.92
N MET A 137 15.94 24.35 -6.94
CA MET A 137 15.29 25.65 -6.88
C MET A 137 13.89 25.62 -6.22
N SER A 138 13.43 24.45 -5.75
CA SER A 138 12.07 24.22 -5.22
C SER A 138 10.95 24.64 -6.19
N LEU A 139 11.18 24.46 -7.50
CA LEU A 139 10.24 24.79 -8.56
C LEU A 139 9.54 23.52 -9.10
N PRO A 140 8.34 23.64 -9.68
CA PRO A 140 7.65 22.51 -10.26
C PRO A 140 8.41 21.90 -11.44
N VAL A 141 8.40 20.57 -11.56
CA VAL A 141 9.18 19.85 -12.57
C VAL A 141 8.42 19.61 -13.87
N ARG A 142 7.12 19.32 -13.79
CA ARG A 142 6.30 18.85 -14.93
C ARG A 142 5.80 19.98 -15.85
N GLY A 143 6.60 21.01 -16.08
CA GLY A 143 6.26 22.10 -17.02
C GLY A 143 5.15 23.05 -16.56
N GLN A 144 4.80 23.07 -15.27
CA GLN A 144 3.82 24.01 -14.73
C GLN A 144 4.33 25.45 -14.82
N GLN A 145 3.44 26.42 -15.04
CA GLN A 145 3.80 27.84 -15.19
C GLN A 145 4.42 28.41 -13.91
N THR A 146 5.67 28.89 -13.99
CA THR A 146 6.39 29.50 -12.86
C THR A 146 6.39 31.02 -12.85
N GLN A 147 5.84 31.67 -13.88
CA GLN A 147 5.74 33.13 -13.90
C GLN A 147 4.81 33.62 -12.79
N THR A 148 3.63 33.03 -12.66
CA THR A 148 2.61 33.38 -11.66
C THR A 148 2.77 32.59 -10.35
N ASN A 149 3.04 31.28 -10.45
CA ASN A 149 2.95 30.37 -9.30
C ASN A 149 4.28 30.08 -8.57
N SER A 150 5.39 30.74 -8.96
CA SER A 150 6.72 30.45 -8.38
C SER A 150 6.82 30.69 -6.88
N LYS A 151 6.19 31.77 -6.36
CA LYS A 151 6.23 32.09 -4.93
C LYS A 151 5.57 30.98 -4.10
N THR A 152 4.37 30.56 -4.51
CA THR A 152 3.62 29.48 -3.87
C THR A 152 4.38 28.15 -3.97
N ALA A 153 4.96 27.85 -5.13
CA ALA A 153 5.75 26.65 -5.33
C ALA A 153 6.98 26.61 -4.40
N LYS A 154 7.78 27.68 -4.32
CA LYS A 154 8.94 27.73 -3.41
C LYS A 154 8.55 27.61 -1.94
N LYS A 155 7.39 28.15 -1.54
CA LYS A 155 6.88 28.02 -0.17
C LYS A 155 6.49 26.57 0.15
N LEU A 156 5.80 25.91 -0.78
CA LEU A 156 5.12 24.63 -0.55
C LEU A 156 5.93 23.38 -0.97
N ASN A 157 6.88 23.51 -1.90
CA ASN A 157 7.69 22.39 -2.43
C ASN A 157 8.98 22.23 -1.62
N ARG A 158 8.84 22.00 -0.32
CA ARG A 158 9.97 21.65 0.56
C ARG A 158 10.04 20.14 0.70
N VAL A 159 11.26 19.59 0.70
CA VAL A 159 11.50 18.15 0.91
C VAL A 159 10.87 17.69 2.24
N GLU A 160 10.99 18.53 3.28
CA GLU A 160 10.43 18.31 4.61
C GLU A 160 8.89 18.20 4.65
N ARG A 161 8.17 18.74 3.66
CA ARG A 161 6.68 18.69 3.66
C ARG A 161 6.14 17.26 3.61
N HIS A 162 6.94 16.33 3.09
CA HIS A 162 6.54 14.93 2.93
C HIS A 162 7.03 14.04 4.08
N VAL A 163 7.76 14.60 5.04
CA VAL A 163 8.38 13.92 6.18
C VAL A 163 7.43 13.84 7.36
#